data_AF-A0A956BL41-F1
#
_entry.id   AF-A0A956BL41-F1
#
_cell.length_a   1.000
_cell.length_b   1.000
_cell.length_c   1.000
_cell.angle_alpha   90.00
_cell.angle_beta   90.00
_cell.angle_gamma   90.00
#
_symmetry.space_group_name_H-M   'P 1'
#
loop_
_entity.id
_entity.type
_entity.pdbx_description
1 polymer ?
#
loop_
_entity_poly.entity_id
_entity_poly.type
_entity_poly.pdbx_seq_one_letter_code
_entity_poly.pdbx_strand_id
1 'polypeptide(L)'
;MSLIAPLGLLLGLLGIPIVAMYFLRIRRRKVVVPSLMLWHALQRQEQRASPFDRFRRHLLLLLQLLLLATLVLALSRPYIETEANAFRSVVLVVDTSASMGATDGDPTRIDTARARAREVLGTLGPSDEAMLLTAGARTEVLVPFTRDSSEVEQALDGVKPTEAAGSLRDGLQLALSLARARPDVEVVVLSDGGNEDLASLSVQGVGITYVRVGTTASNAGILAMDLRRSPVHELDRQLFVTVESFGTEPADATVEVRLGTHLVGLR
;
A
#
# COMPACT_ATOMS: atom_id res chain seq x y z
N MET A 1 -8.49 -22.30 -0.57
CA MET A 1 -8.08 -23.34 -1.55
C MET A 1 -9.15 -23.42 -2.61
N SER A 2 -8.92 -22.68 -3.68
CA SER A 2 -9.78 -22.60 -4.85
C SER A 2 -9.22 -23.53 -5.93
N LEU A 3 -10.07 -23.99 -6.85
CA LEU A 3 -9.72 -24.93 -7.90
C LEU A 3 -9.94 -24.26 -9.25
N ILE A 4 -8.90 -24.19 -10.08
CA ILE A 4 -8.99 -23.60 -11.42
C ILE A 4 -9.84 -24.48 -12.35
N ALA A 5 -9.81 -25.80 -12.12
CA ALA A 5 -10.57 -26.78 -12.90
C ALA A 5 -11.26 -27.78 -11.96
N PRO A 6 -12.45 -27.45 -11.41
CA PRO A 6 -13.18 -28.35 -10.50
C PRO A 6 -13.56 -29.68 -11.16
N LEU A 7 -13.67 -29.70 -12.50
CA LEU A 7 -13.98 -30.89 -13.28
C LEU A 7 -12.90 -31.99 -13.19
N GLY A 8 -11.65 -31.63 -12.86
CA GLY A 8 -10.55 -32.59 -12.68
C GLY A 8 -10.80 -33.59 -11.55
N LEU A 9 -11.62 -33.23 -10.56
CA LEU A 9 -11.98 -34.13 -9.45
C LEU A 9 -12.84 -35.32 -9.89
N LEU A 10 -13.60 -35.19 -10.99
CA LEU A 10 -14.42 -36.29 -11.52
C LEU A 10 -13.57 -37.48 -12.01
N LEU A 11 -12.31 -37.25 -12.38
CA LEU A 11 -11.38 -38.34 -12.72
C LEU A 11 -11.04 -39.21 -11.50
N GLY A 12 -11.24 -38.73 -10.27
CA GLY A 12 -11.14 -39.56 -9.07
C GLY A 12 -12.13 -40.73 -9.07
N LEU A 13 -13.25 -40.61 -9.80
CA LEU A 13 -14.25 -41.67 -9.94
C LEU A 13 -13.70 -42.92 -10.67
N LEU A 14 -12.62 -42.78 -11.47
CA LEU A 14 -11.91 -43.92 -12.07
C LEU A 14 -11.22 -44.82 -11.02
N GLY A 15 -11.08 -44.38 -9.78
CA GLY A 15 -10.60 -45.23 -8.69
C GLY A 15 -11.57 -46.38 -8.37
N ILE A 16 -12.87 -46.17 -8.55
CA ILE A 16 -13.93 -47.15 -8.28
C ILE A 16 -13.76 -48.43 -9.13
N PRO A 17 -13.64 -48.37 -10.48
CA PRO A 17 -13.44 -49.56 -11.30
C PRO A 17 -12.09 -50.25 -11.05
N ILE A 18 -11.03 -49.50 -10.69
CA ILE A 18 -9.71 -50.09 -10.36
C ILE A 18 -9.81 -50.95 -9.09
N VAL A 19 -10.45 -50.42 -8.05
CA VAL A 19 -10.69 -51.14 -6.80
C VAL A 19 -11.66 -52.29 -7.03
N ALA A 20 -12.73 -52.07 -7.81
CA ALA A 20 -13.69 -53.11 -8.15
C ALA A 20 -13.01 -54.27 -8.88
N MET A 21 -12.17 -54.02 -9.89
CA MET A 21 -11.43 -55.04 -10.63
C MET A 21 -10.47 -55.82 -9.72
N TYR A 22 -9.84 -55.16 -8.75
CA TYR A 22 -9.00 -55.83 -7.76
C TYR A 22 -9.78 -56.82 -6.90
N PHE A 23 -10.97 -56.45 -6.43
CA PHE A 23 -11.83 -57.32 -5.61
C PHE A 23 -12.65 -58.34 -6.40
N LEU A 24 -13.00 -58.04 -7.66
CA LEU A 24 -13.69 -58.93 -8.59
C LEU A 24 -12.78 -60.04 -9.15
N ARG A 25 -11.52 -60.10 -8.72
CA ARG A 25 -10.60 -61.16 -9.13
C ARG A 25 -11.18 -62.52 -8.76
N ILE A 26 -11.60 -63.26 -9.79
CA ILE A 26 -12.31 -64.54 -9.74
C ILE A 26 -11.67 -65.46 -8.69
N ARG A 27 -12.45 -65.78 -7.65
CA ARG A 27 -12.08 -66.81 -6.67
C ARG A 27 -11.91 -68.12 -7.43
N ARG A 28 -10.71 -68.70 -7.32
CA ARG A 28 -10.38 -69.98 -7.96
C ARG A 28 -11.39 -71.04 -7.51
N ARG A 29 -12.03 -71.71 -8.47
CA ARG A 29 -12.95 -72.83 -8.19
C ARG A 29 -12.17 -73.92 -7.46
N LYS A 30 -12.64 -74.28 -6.27
CA LYS A 30 -12.11 -75.40 -5.51
C LYS A 30 -12.53 -76.69 -6.23
N VAL A 31 -11.59 -77.35 -6.88
CA VAL A 31 -11.80 -78.68 -7.46
C VAL A 31 -11.42 -79.70 -6.38
N VAL A 32 -12.35 -80.60 -6.05
CA VAL A 32 -12.10 -81.67 -5.08
C VAL A 32 -11.32 -82.76 -5.83
N VAL A 33 -10.08 -83.00 -5.42
CA VAL A 33 -9.19 -84.00 -6.03
C VAL A 33 -9.12 -85.22 -5.10
N PRO A 34 -9.26 -86.47 -5.58
CA PRO A 34 -9.34 -87.67 -4.73
C PRO A 34 -8.07 -88.02 -3.93
N SER A 35 -6.92 -87.40 -4.24
CA SER A 35 -5.65 -87.64 -3.55
C SER A 35 -5.16 -86.37 -2.87
N LEU A 36 -5.09 -86.41 -1.53
CA LEU A 36 -4.60 -85.30 -0.71
C LEU A 36 -3.10 -85.42 -0.37
N MET A 37 -2.43 -86.53 -0.70
CA MET A 37 -1.05 -86.81 -0.25
C MET A 37 -0.02 -85.82 -0.84
N LEU A 38 -0.12 -85.47 -2.13
CA LEU A 38 0.74 -84.48 -2.77
C LEU A 38 0.45 -83.04 -2.32
N TRP A 39 -0.80 -82.76 -1.90
CA TRP A 39 -1.22 -81.41 -1.48
C TRP A 39 -0.78 -81.06 -0.06
N HIS A 40 -0.67 -82.05 0.84
CA HIS A 40 -0.15 -81.83 2.19
C HIS A 40 1.34 -81.42 2.21
N ALA A 41 2.12 -81.80 1.19
CA ALA A 41 3.51 -81.36 1.03
C ALA A 41 3.60 -79.89 0.57
N LEU A 42 2.67 -79.44 -0.28
CA LEU A 42 2.60 -78.07 -0.79
C LEU A 42 1.94 -77.08 0.20
N GLN A 43 0.96 -77.52 1.01
CA GLN A 43 0.31 -76.67 2.00
C GLN A 43 1.24 -76.19 3.12
N ARG A 44 2.30 -76.96 3.46
CA ARG A 44 3.30 -76.52 4.44
C ARG A 44 4.14 -75.33 3.95
N GLN A 45 4.16 -75.07 2.64
CA GLN A 45 4.87 -73.94 2.05
C GLN A 45 4.04 -72.64 2.09
N GLU A 46 2.71 -72.72 2.13
CA GLU A 46 1.81 -71.54 2.20
C GLU A 46 1.63 -70.98 3.62
N GLN A 47 1.95 -71.73 4.68
CA GLN A 47 1.76 -71.28 6.06
C GLN A 47 2.78 -70.20 6.51
N ARG A 48 3.78 -69.90 5.69
CA ARG A 48 4.70 -68.76 5.89
C ARG A 48 4.37 -67.58 4.99
N ALA A 49 3.09 -67.25 4.83
CA ALA A 49 2.69 -65.97 4.24
C ALA A 49 3.10 -64.84 5.20
N SER A 50 4.33 -64.35 5.04
CA SER A 50 4.83 -63.19 5.78
C SER A 50 3.84 -62.03 5.61
N PRO A 51 3.58 -61.21 6.65
CA PRO A 51 2.76 -60.01 6.49
C PRO A 51 3.26 -59.10 5.34
N PHE A 52 4.55 -59.15 5.01
CA PHE A 52 5.14 -58.49 3.84
C PHE A 52 4.67 -59.04 2.48
N ASP A 53 4.33 -60.32 2.37
CA ASP A 53 3.76 -60.87 1.13
C ASP A 53 2.33 -60.40 0.90
N ARG A 54 1.58 -60.14 1.97
CA ARG A 54 0.28 -59.48 1.89
C ARG A 54 0.43 -58.03 1.44
N PHE A 55 1.43 -57.30 1.93
CA PHE A 55 1.73 -55.94 1.49
C PHE A 55 2.14 -55.90 0.01
N ARG A 56 3.05 -56.79 -0.44
CA ARG A 56 3.44 -56.92 -1.85
C ARG A 56 2.26 -57.23 -2.77
N ARG A 57 1.29 -58.04 -2.33
CA ARG A 57 0.07 -58.33 -3.11
C ARG A 57 -0.80 -57.10 -3.34
N HIS A 58 -0.81 -56.14 -2.41
CA HIS A 58 -1.58 -54.89 -2.51
C HIS A 58 -0.73 -53.70 -2.98
N LEU A 59 0.59 -53.84 -3.05
CA LEU A 59 1.52 -52.78 -3.45
C LEU A 59 1.22 -52.25 -4.85
N LEU A 60 0.84 -53.14 -5.76
CA LEU A 60 0.49 -52.77 -7.14
C LEU A 60 -0.80 -51.95 -7.20
N LEU A 61 -1.78 -52.25 -6.33
CA LEU A 61 -3.00 -51.46 -6.17
C LEU A 61 -2.71 -50.09 -5.55
N LEU A 62 -1.87 -50.03 -4.51
CA LEU A 62 -1.45 -48.78 -3.89
C LEU A 62 -0.73 -47.86 -4.89
N LEU A 63 0.16 -48.41 -5.72
CA LEU A 63 0.83 -47.69 -6.80
C LEU A 63 -0.15 -47.13 -7.84
N GLN A 64 -1.15 -47.92 -8.24
CA GLN A 64 -2.19 -47.47 -9.17
C GLN A 64 -3.04 -46.33 -8.59
N LEU A 65 -3.43 -46.42 -7.32
CA LEU A 65 -4.18 -45.38 -6.64
C LEU A 65 -3.35 -44.11 -6.44
N LEU A 66 -2.06 -44.25 -6.13
CA LEU A 66 -1.14 -43.11 -5.99
C LEU A 66 -0.88 -42.41 -7.33
N LEU A 67 -0.74 -43.17 -8.42
CA LEU A 67 -0.65 -42.63 -9.77
C LEU A 67 -1.93 -41.86 -10.14
N LEU A 68 -3.10 -42.44 -9.87
CA LEU A 68 -4.37 -41.76 -10.13
C LEU A 68 -4.51 -40.48 -9.29
N ALA A 69 -4.16 -40.53 -8.00
CA ALA A 69 -4.21 -39.38 -7.11
C ALA A 69 -3.29 -38.25 -7.58
N THR A 70 -2.07 -38.57 -7.99
CA THR A 70 -1.14 -37.57 -8.55
C THR A 70 -1.63 -37.00 -9.88
N LEU A 71 -2.24 -37.81 -10.75
CA LEU A 71 -2.85 -37.34 -11.99
C LEU A 71 -4.02 -36.39 -11.73
N VAL A 72 -4.91 -36.73 -10.79
CA VAL A 72 -6.04 -35.89 -10.38
C VAL A 72 -5.53 -34.58 -9.80
N LEU A 73 -4.54 -34.60 -8.91
CA LEU A 73 -3.94 -33.37 -8.35
C LEU A 73 -3.29 -32.51 -9.45
N ALA A 74 -2.57 -33.11 -10.40
CA ALA A 74 -1.95 -32.38 -11.50
C ALA A 74 -2.99 -31.71 -12.41
N LEU A 75 -4.13 -32.36 -12.68
CA LEU A 75 -5.22 -31.84 -13.50
C LEU A 75 -6.09 -30.83 -12.76
N SER A 76 -6.35 -31.06 -11.47
CA SER A 76 -7.13 -30.16 -10.62
C SER A 76 -6.39 -28.86 -10.29
N ARG A 77 -5.06 -28.83 -10.46
CA ARG A 77 -4.19 -27.66 -10.21
C ARG A 77 -4.58 -26.93 -8.93
N PRO A 78 -4.50 -27.59 -7.76
CA PRO A 78 -4.82 -26.93 -6.51
C PRO A 78 -3.87 -25.76 -6.32
N TYR A 79 -4.43 -24.57 -6.20
CA TYR A 79 -3.66 -23.39 -5.86
C TYR A 79 -4.05 -22.91 -4.48
N ILE A 80 -3.06 -22.38 -3.78
CA ILE A 80 -3.27 -21.67 -2.54
C ILE A 80 -3.34 -20.20 -2.96
N GLU A 81 -4.48 -19.57 -2.72
CA GLU A 81 -4.54 -18.10 -2.62
C GLU A 81 -3.77 -17.74 -1.36
N THR A 82 -2.47 -17.63 -1.50
CA THR A 82 -1.71 -16.74 -0.62
C THR A 82 -2.10 -15.35 -1.08
N GLU A 83 -2.61 -14.52 -0.18
CA GLU A 83 -2.44 -13.07 -0.33
C GLU A 83 -0.95 -12.89 -0.59
N ALA A 84 -0.58 -12.68 -1.86
CA ALA A 84 0.79 -12.35 -2.20
C ALA A 84 1.09 -11.15 -1.31
N ASN A 85 2.07 -11.27 -0.40
CA ASN A 85 2.49 -10.22 0.53
C ASN A 85 2.15 -8.89 -0.09
N ALA A 86 1.08 -8.25 0.39
CA ALA A 86 0.49 -7.11 -0.30
C ALA A 86 1.57 -6.04 -0.32
N PHE A 87 2.29 -5.98 -1.43
CA PHE A 87 3.37 -5.03 -1.64
C PHE A 87 2.65 -3.71 -1.79
N ARG A 88 2.63 -2.93 -0.72
CA ARG A 88 2.00 -1.61 -0.74
C ARG A 88 3.05 -0.57 -1.08
N SER A 89 2.63 0.41 -1.86
CA SER A 89 3.45 1.55 -2.22
C SER A 89 2.84 2.80 -1.60
N VAL A 90 3.62 3.54 -0.81
CA VAL A 90 3.16 4.77 -0.16
C VAL A 90 3.84 5.98 -0.79
N VAL A 91 3.06 6.98 -1.18
CA VAL A 91 3.57 8.28 -1.65
C VAL A 91 3.29 9.32 -0.58
N LEU A 92 4.34 9.85 0.03
CA LEU A 92 4.27 10.94 0.99
C LEU A 92 4.37 12.27 0.24
N VAL A 93 3.30 13.07 0.28
CA VAL A 93 3.26 14.42 -0.25
C VAL A 93 3.29 15.39 0.92
N VAL A 94 4.42 16.07 1.11
CA VAL A 94 4.61 17.03 2.20
C VAL A 94 4.48 18.45 1.66
N ASP A 95 3.52 19.19 2.19
CA ASP A 95 3.38 20.62 1.90
C ASP A 95 4.56 21.40 2.50
N THR A 96 5.15 22.27 1.69
CA THR A 96 6.28 23.13 2.06
C THR A 96 5.98 24.60 1.79
N SER A 97 4.71 24.97 1.72
CA SER A 97 4.27 26.36 1.65
C SER A 97 4.67 27.17 2.88
N ALA A 98 4.59 28.50 2.77
CA ALA A 98 4.91 29.43 3.84
C ALA A 98 4.10 29.18 5.12
N SER A 99 2.84 28.74 4.99
CA SER A 99 1.97 28.47 6.14
C SER A 99 2.45 27.27 6.97
N MET A 100 3.17 26.33 6.37
CA MET A 100 3.79 25.20 7.08
C MET A 100 4.96 25.63 7.99
N GLY A 101 5.46 26.85 7.85
CA GLY A 101 6.41 27.45 8.79
C GLY A 101 5.76 27.99 10.07
N ALA A 102 4.44 28.05 10.16
CA ALA A 102 3.75 28.58 11.32
C ALA A 102 3.89 27.68 12.57
N THR A 103 3.86 28.32 13.73
CA THR A 103 3.86 27.68 15.06
C THR A 103 2.48 27.80 15.67
N ASP A 104 1.69 26.72 15.63
CA ASP A 104 0.41 26.62 16.38
C ASP A 104 0.63 26.08 17.82
N GLY A 105 1.89 26.16 18.29
CA GLY A 105 2.45 25.50 19.46
C GLY A 105 3.91 25.12 19.19
N ASP A 106 4.56 24.45 20.15
CA ASP A 106 5.79 23.70 19.89
C ASP A 106 5.42 22.25 19.56
N PRO A 107 5.90 21.66 18.44
CA PRO A 107 6.80 22.22 17.41
C PRO A 107 6.06 22.89 16.23
N THR A 108 6.79 23.33 15.21
CA THR A 108 6.23 23.94 13.98
C THR A 108 5.29 22.99 13.22
N ARG A 109 4.43 23.52 12.34
CA ARG A 109 3.57 22.70 11.47
C ARG A 109 4.40 21.73 10.60
N ILE A 110 5.49 22.18 9.98
CA ILE A 110 6.35 21.29 9.20
C ILE A 110 6.96 20.17 10.05
N ASP A 111 7.34 20.44 11.30
CA ASP A 111 7.89 19.39 12.18
C ASP A 111 6.82 18.39 12.58
N THR A 112 5.59 18.85 12.79
CA THR A 112 4.43 17.97 13.02
C THR A 112 4.15 17.11 11.79
N ALA A 113 4.23 17.68 10.59
CA ALA A 113 4.10 16.92 9.34
C ALA A 113 5.19 15.86 9.20
N ARG A 114 6.45 16.19 9.50
CA ARG A 114 7.55 15.21 9.51
C ARG A 114 7.30 14.10 10.53
N ALA A 115 6.82 14.41 11.73
CA ALA A 115 6.49 13.40 12.73
C ALA A 115 5.40 12.43 12.23
N ARG A 116 4.33 12.95 11.63
CA ARG A 116 3.26 12.13 11.03
C ARG A 116 3.74 11.30 9.84
N ALA A 117 4.60 11.85 8.99
CA ALA A 117 5.20 11.09 7.90
C ALA A 117 6.08 9.93 8.42
N ARG A 118 6.83 10.13 9.52
CA ARG A 118 7.57 9.03 10.17
C ARG A 118 6.66 7.97 10.77
N GLU A 119 5.52 8.35 11.34
CA GLU A 119 4.51 7.38 11.80
C GLU A 119 4.03 6.49 10.63
N VAL A 120 3.77 7.09 9.46
CA VAL A 120 3.38 6.36 8.25
C VAL A 120 4.51 5.43 7.79
N LEU A 121 5.75 5.91 7.73
CA LEU A 121 6.91 5.09 7.35
C LEU A 121 7.09 3.90 8.31
N GLY A 122 6.87 4.10 9.61
CA GLY A 122 6.96 3.05 10.63
C GLY A 122 5.92 1.93 10.49
N THR A 123 4.86 2.13 9.69
CA THR A 123 3.89 1.07 9.38
C THR A 123 4.29 0.20 8.18
N LEU A 124 5.35 0.56 7.45
CA LEU A 124 5.80 -0.17 6.26
C LEU A 124 6.48 -1.50 6.62
N GLY A 125 6.09 -2.55 5.93
CA GLY A 125 6.75 -3.84 5.96
C GLY A 125 8.05 -3.85 5.13
N PRO A 126 8.87 -4.90 5.27
CA PRO A 126 10.19 -5.00 4.61
C PRO A 126 10.12 -5.13 3.08
N SER A 127 8.95 -5.42 2.52
CA SER A 127 8.74 -5.46 1.08
C SER A 127 8.18 -4.16 0.53
N ASP A 128 7.64 -3.27 1.36
CA ASP A 128 6.91 -2.07 0.93
C ASP A 128 7.86 -1.00 0.38
N GLU A 129 7.33 -0.13 -0.48
CA GLU A 129 8.08 1.01 -1.02
C GLU A 129 7.47 2.34 -0.58
N ALA A 130 8.32 3.33 -0.37
CA ALA A 130 7.94 4.70 -0.08
C ALA A 130 8.56 5.67 -1.08
N MET A 131 7.84 6.72 -1.42
CA MET A 131 8.29 7.87 -2.21
C MET A 131 8.03 9.15 -1.41
N LEU A 132 8.94 10.12 -1.49
CA LEU A 132 8.78 11.44 -0.88
C LEU A 132 8.75 12.53 -1.93
N LEU A 133 7.71 13.35 -1.87
CA LEU A 133 7.45 14.47 -2.76
C LEU A 133 7.12 15.70 -1.92
N THR A 134 7.66 16.86 -2.30
CA THR A 134 7.32 18.14 -1.68
C THR A 134 6.40 18.96 -2.56
N ALA A 135 5.42 19.60 -1.94
CA ALA A 135 4.48 20.51 -2.58
C ALA A 135 4.71 21.92 -2.04
N GLY A 136 5.65 22.65 -2.63
CA GLY A 136 5.96 24.04 -2.28
C GLY A 136 5.81 24.96 -3.49
N ALA A 137 6.63 26.01 -3.54
CA ALA A 137 6.75 26.89 -4.71
C ALA A 137 7.05 26.11 -6.02
N ARG A 138 7.74 24.98 -5.87
CA ARG A 138 7.97 23.99 -6.92
C ARG A 138 7.65 22.62 -6.35
N THR A 139 6.99 21.81 -7.15
CA THR A 139 6.76 20.41 -6.83
C THR A 139 7.96 19.59 -7.27
N GLU A 140 8.54 18.82 -6.37
CA GLU A 140 9.70 17.98 -6.67
C GLU A 140 9.64 16.62 -5.96
N VAL A 141 10.16 15.59 -6.63
CA VAL A 141 10.37 14.28 -6.03
C VAL A 141 11.73 14.31 -5.35
N LEU A 142 11.75 14.28 -4.02
CA LEU A 142 12.99 14.25 -3.24
C LEU A 142 13.59 12.85 -3.22
N VAL A 143 12.75 11.84 -3.05
CA VAL A 143 13.16 10.43 -3.05
C VAL A 143 12.20 9.67 -3.94
N PRO A 144 12.68 9.01 -5.02
CA PRO A 144 11.84 8.12 -5.82
C PRO A 144 11.41 6.91 -5.00
N PHE A 145 10.56 6.05 -5.55
CA PHE A 145 10.14 4.84 -4.83
C PHE A 145 11.35 3.99 -4.43
N THR A 146 11.51 3.79 -3.13
CA THR A 146 12.60 3.03 -2.52
C THR A 146 12.03 2.16 -1.41
N ARG A 147 12.69 1.02 -1.16
CA ARG A 147 12.40 0.14 -0.01
C ARG A 147 13.22 0.53 1.21
N ASP A 148 14.19 1.43 1.02
CA ASP A 148 15.01 1.94 2.10
C ASP A 148 14.27 3.07 2.81
N SER A 149 13.53 2.74 3.87
CA SER A 149 12.84 3.74 4.68
C SER A 149 13.80 4.76 5.30
N SER A 150 15.07 4.39 5.51
CA SER A 150 16.07 5.30 6.08
C SER A 150 16.48 6.40 5.12
N GLU A 151 16.50 6.13 3.81
CA GLU A 151 16.72 7.13 2.77
C GLU A 151 15.60 8.19 2.79
N VAL A 152 14.35 7.72 2.91
CA VAL A 152 13.17 8.60 3.00
C VAL A 152 13.19 9.42 4.28
N GLU A 153 13.51 8.81 5.43
CA GLU A 153 13.63 9.50 6.71
C GLU A 153 14.70 10.60 6.70
N GLN A 154 15.87 10.32 6.12
CA GLN A 154 16.95 11.31 5.99
C GLN A 154 16.54 12.48 5.09
N ALA A 155 15.86 12.21 3.98
CA ALA A 155 15.35 13.26 3.12
C ALA A 155 14.27 14.11 3.84
N LEU A 156 13.43 13.47 4.64
CA LEU A 156 12.38 14.11 5.43
C LEU A 156 12.93 15.14 6.42
N ASP A 157 14.08 14.85 7.06
CA ASP A 157 14.78 15.77 7.95
C ASP A 157 15.26 17.05 7.23
N GLY A 158 15.54 16.95 5.92
CA GLY A 158 15.94 18.07 5.07
C GLY A 158 14.79 18.98 4.61
N VAL A 159 13.53 18.52 4.69
CA VAL A 159 12.36 19.22 4.14
C VAL A 159 12.04 20.50 4.91
N LYS A 160 12.24 21.68 4.32
CA LYS A 160 11.97 22.98 4.98
C LYS A 160 10.81 23.71 4.31
N PRO A 161 10.06 24.53 5.06
CA PRO A 161 9.05 25.40 4.49
C PRO A 161 9.72 26.48 3.63
N THR A 162 9.01 26.92 2.61
CA THR A 162 9.43 27.94 1.66
C THR A 162 8.65 29.23 1.92
N GLU A 163 9.22 30.39 1.57
CA GLU A 163 8.57 31.71 1.77
C GLU A 163 7.48 32.02 0.70
N ALA A 164 6.92 31.00 0.06
CA ALA A 164 5.97 31.15 -1.03
C ALA A 164 4.75 30.26 -0.83
N ALA A 165 3.66 30.61 -1.52
CA ALA A 165 2.50 29.73 -1.61
C ALA A 165 2.90 28.41 -2.30
N GLY A 166 2.43 27.29 -1.73
CA GLY A 166 2.58 25.98 -2.34
C GLY A 166 1.43 25.66 -3.28
N SER A 167 1.66 24.74 -4.21
CA SER A 167 0.60 24.14 -5.04
C SER A 167 0.39 22.68 -4.66
N LEU A 168 -0.59 22.45 -3.78
CA LEU A 168 -0.91 21.10 -3.32
C LEU A 168 -1.52 20.26 -4.44
N ARG A 169 -2.33 20.88 -5.30
CA ARG A 169 -2.88 20.30 -6.53
C ARG A 169 -1.80 19.77 -7.44
N ASP A 170 -0.75 20.55 -7.72
CA ASP A 170 0.33 20.11 -8.61
C ASP A 170 1.12 18.95 -7.96
N GLY A 171 1.35 19.03 -6.65
CA GLY A 171 1.91 17.94 -5.84
C GLY A 171 1.12 16.65 -5.96
N LEU A 172 -0.18 16.72 -5.74
CA LEU A 172 -1.07 15.58 -5.82
C LEU A 172 -1.20 15.03 -7.25
N GLN A 173 -1.24 15.89 -8.28
CA GLN A 173 -1.25 15.45 -9.68
C GLN A 173 0.02 14.68 -10.05
N LEU A 174 1.19 15.17 -9.62
CA LEU A 174 2.46 14.48 -9.83
C LEU A 174 2.47 13.13 -9.09
N ALA A 175 2.07 13.12 -7.81
CA ALA A 175 1.96 11.90 -7.01
C ALA A 175 1.04 10.86 -7.67
N LEU A 176 -0.15 11.27 -8.12
CA LEU A 176 -1.11 10.39 -8.81
C LEU A 176 -0.58 9.88 -10.14
N SER A 177 0.15 10.71 -10.90
CA SER A 177 0.75 10.28 -12.17
C SER A 177 1.80 9.18 -11.97
N LEU A 178 2.59 9.27 -10.89
CA LEU A 178 3.61 8.30 -10.52
C LEU A 178 3.01 7.04 -9.86
N ALA A 179 1.90 7.21 -9.13
CA ALA A 179 1.15 6.14 -8.49
C ALA A 179 0.47 5.20 -9.50
N ARG A 180 -0.08 5.73 -10.61
CA ARG A 180 -0.77 4.92 -11.65
C ARG A 180 0.05 3.78 -12.23
N ALA A 181 1.37 3.87 -12.16
CA ALA A 181 2.26 2.83 -12.66
C ALA A 181 2.38 1.60 -11.72
N ARG A 182 1.77 1.63 -10.53
CA ARG A 182 1.90 0.58 -9.50
C ARG A 182 0.54 0.04 -9.03
N PRO A 183 0.47 -1.26 -8.69
CA PRO A 183 -0.68 -1.82 -7.99
C PRO A 183 -0.67 -1.39 -6.51
N ASP A 184 -1.84 -1.20 -5.93
CA ASP A 184 -2.06 -0.95 -4.48
C ASP A 184 -1.23 0.21 -3.89
N VAL A 185 -1.53 1.43 -4.36
CA VAL A 185 -0.83 2.65 -3.95
C VAL A 185 -1.70 3.49 -3.02
N GLU A 186 -1.11 3.94 -1.92
CA GLU A 186 -1.67 4.94 -1.02
C GLU A 186 -0.88 6.24 -1.13
N VAL A 187 -1.59 7.35 -1.37
CA VAL A 187 -1.02 8.71 -1.38
C VAL A 187 -1.43 9.38 -0.08
N VAL A 188 -0.45 9.68 0.76
CA VAL A 188 -0.65 10.40 2.03
C VAL A 188 -0.22 11.85 1.85
N VAL A 189 -1.17 12.76 2.02
CA VAL A 189 -0.95 14.20 1.85
C VAL A 189 -0.89 14.85 3.22
N LEU A 190 0.20 15.53 3.53
CA LEU A 190 0.43 16.23 4.80
C LEU A 190 0.47 17.74 4.56
N SER A 191 -0.59 18.44 4.94
CA SER A 191 -0.76 19.88 4.70
C SER A 191 -1.67 20.50 5.78
N ASP A 192 -1.55 21.80 6.00
CA ASP A 192 -2.39 22.55 6.94
C ASP A 192 -3.79 22.90 6.42
N GLY A 193 -4.01 22.68 5.13
CA GLY A 193 -5.30 22.90 4.47
C GLY A 193 -5.31 24.20 3.70
N GLY A 194 -5.34 24.07 2.38
CA GLY A 194 -5.57 25.17 1.44
C GLY A 194 -6.99 25.16 0.87
N ASN A 195 -7.36 26.26 0.22
CA ASN A 195 -8.65 26.46 -0.45
C ASN A 195 -8.81 25.64 -1.76
N GLU A 196 -8.16 24.48 -1.85
CA GLU A 196 -8.12 23.64 -3.05
C GLU A 196 -9.09 22.46 -2.91
N ASP A 197 -9.95 22.31 -3.91
CA ASP A 197 -10.91 21.21 -3.99
C ASP A 197 -10.21 19.90 -4.38
N LEU A 198 -9.51 19.29 -3.41
CA LEU A 198 -8.78 18.03 -3.58
C LEU A 198 -9.71 16.84 -3.83
N ALA A 199 -11.01 16.96 -3.52
CA ALA A 199 -11.99 15.89 -3.77
C ALA A 199 -12.15 15.60 -5.27
N SER A 200 -11.87 16.59 -6.12
CA SER A 200 -11.90 16.45 -7.58
C SER A 200 -10.77 15.59 -8.15
N LEU A 201 -9.72 15.30 -7.38
CA LEU A 201 -8.50 14.61 -7.84
C LEU A 201 -8.49 13.10 -7.54
N SER A 202 -9.64 12.50 -7.21
CA SER A 202 -9.72 11.06 -6.96
C SER A 202 -9.43 10.23 -8.24
N VAL A 203 -8.65 9.16 -8.08
CA VAL A 203 -8.33 8.19 -9.15
C VAL A 203 -8.75 6.81 -8.68
N GLN A 204 -9.46 6.05 -9.54
CA GLN A 204 -9.85 4.68 -9.21
C GLN A 204 -8.60 3.81 -8.94
N GLY A 205 -8.60 3.12 -7.80
CA GLY A 205 -7.52 2.21 -7.41
C GLY A 205 -6.33 2.87 -6.68
N VAL A 206 -6.41 4.16 -6.35
CA VAL A 206 -5.43 4.85 -5.51
C VAL A 206 -6.13 5.37 -4.25
N GLY A 207 -5.67 4.94 -3.08
CA GLY A 207 -6.14 5.50 -1.80
C GLY A 207 -5.52 6.88 -1.58
N ILE A 208 -6.31 7.89 -1.24
CA ILE A 208 -5.81 9.23 -0.89
C ILE A 208 -6.17 9.50 0.57
N THR A 209 -5.17 9.66 1.42
CA THR A 209 -5.32 9.96 2.84
C THR A 209 -4.82 11.37 3.10
N TYR A 210 -5.71 12.26 3.54
CA TYR A 210 -5.35 13.63 3.89
C TYR A 210 -5.11 13.77 5.39
N VAL A 211 -3.89 14.13 5.77
CA VAL A 211 -3.48 14.41 7.14
C VAL A 211 -3.38 15.92 7.32
N ARG A 212 -4.40 16.51 7.97
CA ARG A 212 -4.39 17.92 8.33
C ARG A 212 -3.37 18.19 9.43
N VAL A 213 -2.55 19.23 9.24
CA VAL A 213 -1.54 19.65 10.21
C VAL A 213 -1.84 21.07 10.72
N GLY A 214 -1.83 21.26 12.03
CA GLY A 214 -2.12 22.56 12.62
C GLY A 214 -3.61 22.86 12.78
N THR A 215 -3.90 24.08 13.22
CA THR A 215 -5.25 24.54 13.52
C THR A 215 -5.61 25.73 12.64
N THR A 216 -6.90 25.81 12.28
CA THR A 216 -7.42 26.99 11.60
C THR A 216 -7.51 28.12 12.62
N ALA A 217 -6.84 29.23 12.34
CA ALA A 217 -6.91 30.45 13.12
C ALA A 217 -7.23 31.64 12.20
N SER A 218 -7.93 32.64 12.73
CA SER A 218 -8.11 33.91 12.03
C SER A 218 -6.76 34.60 11.88
N ASN A 219 -6.37 34.85 10.63
CA ASN A 219 -5.11 35.49 10.29
C ASN A 219 -5.37 36.76 9.48
N ALA A 220 -4.60 37.82 9.72
CA ALA A 220 -4.57 39.01 8.88
C ALA A 220 -3.14 39.21 8.36
N GLY A 221 -2.97 39.19 7.03
CA GLY A 221 -1.67 39.24 6.38
C GLY A 221 -1.49 40.50 5.54
N ILE A 222 -0.26 41.01 5.47
CA ILE A 222 0.14 42.03 4.50
C ILE A 222 0.57 41.30 3.22
N LEU A 223 -0.20 41.46 2.14
CA LEU A 223 0.02 40.74 0.87
C LEU A 223 0.88 41.51 -0.12
N ALA A 224 0.84 42.84 -0.04
CA ALA A 224 1.64 43.70 -0.89
C ALA A 224 1.99 44.96 -0.14
N MET A 225 3.22 45.43 -0.35
CA MET A 225 3.69 46.71 0.13
C MET A 225 4.54 47.35 -0.98
N ASP A 226 4.16 48.54 -1.43
CA ASP A 226 4.91 49.30 -2.42
C ASP A 226 5.04 50.76 -2.01
N LEU A 227 6.25 51.30 -2.10
CA LEU A 227 6.56 52.68 -1.74
C LEU A 227 6.99 53.44 -3.00
N ARG A 228 6.12 54.33 -3.47
CA ARG A 228 6.36 55.12 -4.69
C ARG A 228 6.44 56.61 -4.40
N ARG A 229 7.11 57.36 -5.28
CA ARG A 229 7.10 58.83 -5.24
C ARG A 229 5.74 59.34 -5.70
N SER A 230 5.24 60.38 -5.05
CA SER A 230 4.02 61.04 -5.51
C SER A 230 4.28 61.73 -6.86
N PRO A 231 3.41 61.56 -7.87
CA PRO A 231 3.54 62.27 -9.13
C PRO A 231 3.18 63.76 -9.03
N VAL A 232 2.58 64.19 -7.90
CA VAL A 232 2.08 65.57 -7.70
C VAL A 232 3.08 66.44 -6.94
N HIS A 233 3.84 65.87 -6.00
CA HIS A 233 4.84 66.59 -5.20
C HIS A 233 6.12 65.76 -5.10
N GLU A 234 7.27 66.31 -5.50
CA GLU A 234 8.56 65.58 -5.56
C GLU A 234 9.03 65.02 -4.20
N LEU A 235 8.62 65.67 -3.11
CA LEU A 235 8.99 65.30 -1.74
C LEU A 235 8.05 64.27 -1.12
N ASP A 236 6.84 64.10 -1.66
CA ASP A 236 5.87 63.16 -1.11
C ASP A 236 6.18 61.72 -1.51
N ARG A 237 5.85 60.80 -0.61
CA ARG A 237 5.90 59.36 -0.84
C ARG A 237 4.51 58.79 -0.57
N GLN A 238 4.07 57.85 -1.41
CA GLN A 238 2.84 57.11 -1.24
C GLN A 238 3.18 55.65 -0.93
N LEU A 239 2.67 55.14 0.17
CA LEU A 239 2.75 53.73 0.53
C LEU A 239 1.43 53.05 0.15
N PHE A 240 1.50 52.03 -0.69
CA PHE A 240 0.40 51.11 -0.97
C PHE A 240 0.59 49.87 -0.11
N VAL A 241 -0.44 49.48 0.63
CA VAL A 241 -0.46 48.25 1.42
C VAL A 241 -1.76 47.51 1.12
N THR A 242 -1.65 46.23 0.78
CA THR A 242 -2.80 45.33 0.70
C THR A 242 -2.80 44.47 1.95
N VAL A 243 -3.90 44.50 2.69
CA VAL A 243 -4.13 43.66 3.87
C VAL A 243 -5.34 42.79 3.59
N GLU A 244 -5.22 41.49 3.88
CA GLU A 244 -6.32 40.54 3.74
C GLU A 244 -6.50 39.78 5.06
N SER A 245 -7.76 39.59 5.45
CA SER A 245 -8.12 38.68 6.52
C SER A 245 -8.48 37.33 5.93
N PHE A 246 -7.77 36.29 6.38
CA PHE A 246 -7.99 34.88 6.03
C PHE A 246 -8.89 34.18 7.05
N GLY A 247 -9.52 34.93 7.97
CA GLY A 247 -10.50 34.40 8.92
C GLY A 247 -11.87 34.21 8.27
N THR A 248 -12.70 33.34 8.87
CA THR A 248 -14.10 33.15 8.49
C THR A 248 -15.04 34.21 9.06
N GLU A 249 -14.56 34.97 10.05
CA GLU A 249 -15.31 36.06 10.69
C GLU A 249 -14.70 37.42 10.29
N PRO A 250 -15.53 38.49 10.18
CA PRO A 250 -15.02 39.85 9.99
C PRO A 250 -14.04 40.22 11.10
N ALA A 251 -12.87 40.73 10.73
CA ALA A 251 -11.84 41.17 11.67
C ALA A 251 -11.57 42.67 11.51
N ASP A 252 -11.55 43.38 12.64
CA ASP A 252 -11.07 44.76 12.71
C ASP A 252 -9.56 44.74 12.95
N ALA A 253 -8.80 45.38 12.07
CA ALA A 253 -7.35 45.49 12.16
C ALA A 253 -6.90 46.93 11.90
N THR A 254 -5.86 47.37 12.59
CA THR A 254 -5.24 48.69 12.40
C THR A 254 -3.89 48.50 11.71
N VAL A 255 -3.64 49.29 10.67
CA VAL A 255 -2.38 49.27 9.93
C VAL A 255 -1.50 50.41 10.43
N GLU A 256 -0.43 50.06 11.15
CA GLU A 256 0.59 51.02 11.59
C GLU A 256 1.78 51.05 10.62
N VAL A 257 2.14 52.24 10.16
CA VAL A 257 3.30 52.46 9.29
C VAL A 257 4.37 53.19 10.08
N ARG A 258 5.53 52.54 10.28
CA ARG A 258 6.66 53.10 11.03
C ARG A 258 7.90 53.22 10.15
N LEU A 259 8.63 54.32 10.29
CA LEU A 259 9.90 54.56 9.60
C LEU A 259 10.99 54.63 10.68
N GLY A 260 11.71 53.51 10.83
CA GLY A 260 12.52 53.26 12.01
C GLY A 260 11.62 53.10 13.24
N THR A 261 11.83 53.94 14.26
CA THR A 261 11.01 53.94 15.49
C THR A 261 9.82 54.89 15.43
N HIS A 262 9.76 55.78 14.43
CA HIS A 262 8.74 56.83 14.32
C HIS A 262 7.49 56.34 13.58
N LEU A 263 6.30 56.57 14.15
CA LEU A 263 5.02 56.32 13.50
C LEU A 263 4.74 57.42 12.47
N VAL A 264 4.48 57.02 11.23
CA VAL A 264 4.30 57.93 10.07
C VAL A 264 2.90 57.84 9.48
N GLY A 265 2.15 56.75 9.75
CA GLY A 265 0.77 56.61 9.34
C GLY A 265 0.03 55.56 10.17
N LEU A 266 -1.28 55.75 10.35
CA LEU A 266 -2.17 54.83 11.06
C LEU A 266 -3.52 54.85 10.34
N ARG A 267 -4.06 53.67 10.02
CA ARG A 267 -5.34 53.54 9.31
C ARG A 267 -6.13 52.34 9.79
#